data_AF-A0A9X3K6Y2-F1
#
_entry.id   AF-A0A9X3K6Y2-F1
#
_cell.length_a   1.000
_cell.length_b   1.000
_cell.length_c   1.000
_cell.angle_alpha   90.00
_cell.angle_beta   90.00
_cell.angle_gamma   90.00
#
_symmetry.space_group_name_H-M   'P 1'
#
loop_
_entity.id
_entity.type
_entity.pdbx_description
1 polymer ?
#
loop_
_entity_poly.entity_id
_entity_poly.type
_entity_poly.pdbx_seq_one_letter_code
_entity_poly.pdbx_strand_id
1 'polypeptide(L)'
;MKKLKIIFTILISVLMLSSCASKNNEIEQLYGKKYGGVGSGISVMKKSKLYSVLYFTLPENATFKDSTKENVSGGYFDYPKIVSKNGKKYLTAKNLPDDRFEIVSENMILDTYTGYEFSYYAKTPDKEMEKFYGNVYEGSKGGHIEIVKKTEDYSLISFELPEGEDFKFKGDGIKIMGGVYDNPSIITIGDKRYLRADNLEEKRLEIVNDNVILDTKTGYEFGLKNLSKK
;
A
#
# COMPACT_ATOMS: atom_id res chain seq x y z
N MET A 1 22.66 -47.24 35.22
CA MET A 1 22.88 -45.80 34.92
C MET A 1 23.29 -45.48 33.47
N LYS A 2 23.93 -46.38 32.70
CA LYS A 2 24.33 -46.08 31.29
C LYS A 2 23.15 -45.90 30.31
N LYS A 3 22.08 -46.69 30.45
CA LYS A 3 20.90 -46.61 29.56
C LYS A 3 20.08 -45.31 29.72
N LEU A 4 20.05 -44.73 30.93
CA LEU A 4 19.33 -43.48 31.20
C LEU A 4 20.04 -42.25 30.60
N LYS A 5 21.39 -42.26 30.57
CA LYS A 5 22.19 -41.19 29.95
C LYS A 5 22.01 -41.13 28.43
N ILE A 6 21.89 -42.28 27.76
CA ILE A 6 21.72 -42.34 26.30
C ILE A 6 20.35 -41.76 25.89
N ILE A 7 19.29 -42.08 26.62
CA ILE A 7 17.94 -41.55 26.36
C ILE A 7 17.92 -40.03 26.55
N PHE A 8 18.59 -39.52 27.58
CA PHE A 8 18.66 -38.07 27.85
C PHE A 8 19.44 -37.31 26.75
N THR A 9 20.53 -37.87 26.23
CA THR A 9 21.30 -37.28 25.13
C THR A 9 20.51 -37.26 23.82
N ILE A 10 19.72 -38.31 23.53
CA ILE A 10 18.86 -38.36 22.34
C ILE A 10 17.71 -37.34 22.46
N LEU A 11 17.11 -37.19 23.65
CA LEU A 11 16.04 -36.22 23.87
C LEU A 11 16.52 -34.77 23.68
N ILE A 12 17.71 -34.43 24.21
CA ILE A 12 18.30 -33.08 24.05
C ILE A 12 18.68 -32.81 22.59
N SER A 13 19.17 -33.80 21.85
CA SER A 13 19.50 -33.63 20.43
C SER A 13 18.25 -33.48 19.54
N VAL A 14 17.14 -34.16 19.86
CA VAL A 14 15.84 -33.97 19.18
C VAL A 14 15.20 -32.61 19.54
N LEU A 15 15.38 -32.12 20.77
CA LEU A 15 14.94 -30.78 21.19
C LEU A 15 15.78 -29.65 20.56
N MET A 16 17.09 -29.87 20.33
CA MET A 16 17.95 -28.91 19.61
C MET A 16 17.75 -28.92 18.09
N LEU A 17 17.27 -30.02 17.51
CA LEU A 17 16.94 -30.09 16.07
C LEU A 17 15.57 -29.46 15.75
N SER A 18 14.66 -29.37 16.72
CA SER A 18 13.36 -28.72 16.55
C SER A 18 13.41 -27.19 16.74
N SER A 19 14.48 -26.63 17.32
CA SER A 19 14.67 -25.17 17.39
C SER A 19 15.14 -24.53 16.08
N CYS A 20 15.35 -25.33 15.02
CA CYS A 20 15.64 -24.84 13.66
C CYS A 20 14.41 -24.80 12.75
N ALA A 21 13.23 -25.22 13.23
CA ALA A 21 11.99 -25.15 12.49
C ALA A 21 11.13 -23.99 13.01
N SER A 22 10.81 -23.04 12.11
CA SER A 22 10.01 -21.83 12.31
C SER A 22 10.71 -20.59 12.91
N LYS A 23 11.83 -20.16 12.31
CA LYS A 23 11.95 -18.70 12.10
C LYS A 23 10.85 -18.32 11.13
N ASN A 24 9.72 -17.82 11.66
CA ASN A 24 8.70 -17.12 10.88
C ASN A 24 9.44 -16.01 10.13
N ASN A 25 9.77 -16.25 8.87
CA ASN A 25 10.57 -15.31 8.11
C ASN A 25 9.60 -14.22 7.67
N GLU A 26 9.49 -13.15 8.47
CA GLU A 26 8.45 -12.10 8.32
C GLU A 26 8.39 -11.54 6.88
N ILE A 27 9.50 -11.58 6.16
CA ILE A 27 9.58 -11.22 4.74
C ILE A 27 8.65 -12.04 3.83
N GLU A 28 8.29 -13.27 4.22
CA GLU A 28 7.39 -14.14 3.45
C GLU A 28 6.00 -13.54 3.33
N GLN A 29 5.59 -12.71 4.29
CA GLN A 29 4.31 -11.97 4.24
C GLN A 29 4.28 -10.92 3.13
N LEU A 30 5.44 -10.53 2.60
CA LEU A 30 5.59 -9.55 1.52
C LEU A 30 5.76 -10.20 0.15
N TYR A 31 5.98 -11.52 0.07
CA TYR A 31 6.22 -12.19 -1.20
C TYR A 31 4.98 -12.16 -2.11
N GLY A 32 5.19 -11.71 -3.35
CA GLY A 32 4.13 -11.60 -4.36
C GLY A 32 3.22 -10.37 -4.17
N LYS A 33 3.36 -9.64 -3.07
CA LYS A 33 2.68 -8.36 -2.88
C LYS A 33 3.36 -7.27 -3.71
N LYS A 34 2.55 -6.45 -4.37
CA LYS A 34 2.98 -5.23 -5.08
C LYS A 34 2.41 -4.03 -4.37
N TYR A 35 3.27 -3.14 -3.90
CA TYR A 35 2.89 -1.88 -3.28
C TYR A 35 3.15 -0.78 -4.31
N GLY A 36 2.12 -0.01 -4.66
CA GLY A 36 2.20 1.05 -5.67
C GLY A 36 2.02 2.44 -5.06
N GLY A 37 2.64 3.43 -5.68
CA GLY A 37 2.41 4.86 -5.43
C GLY A 37 2.54 5.60 -6.76
N VAL A 38 2.12 6.87 -6.85
CA VAL A 38 2.12 7.62 -8.12
C VAL A 38 3.48 7.54 -8.84
N GLY A 39 3.51 6.87 -10.01
CA GLY A 39 4.73 6.68 -10.82
C GLY A 39 5.82 5.84 -10.15
N SER A 40 5.48 5.08 -9.11
CA SER A 40 6.43 4.43 -8.22
C SER A 40 5.90 3.08 -7.72
N GLY A 41 6.78 2.25 -7.18
CA GLY A 41 6.35 0.99 -6.60
C GLY A 41 7.46 0.22 -5.93
N ILE A 42 7.07 -0.71 -5.06
CA ILE A 42 7.97 -1.63 -4.36
C ILE A 42 7.33 -3.02 -4.31
N SER A 43 8.15 -4.05 -4.51
CA SER A 43 7.69 -5.44 -4.45
C SER A 43 8.81 -6.37 -4.00
N VAL A 44 8.42 -7.48 -3.37
CA VAL A 44 9.34 -8.54 -2.95
C VAL A 44 9.01 -9.81 -3.71
N MET A 45 9.98 -10.33 -4.45
CA MET A 45 9.84 -11.50 -5.32
C MET A 45 10.64 -12.66 -4.77
N LYS A 46 9.99 -13.80 -4.49
CA LYS A 46 10.67 -15.07 -4.21
C LYS A 46 11.09 -15.69 -5.54
N LYS A 47 12.39 -15.84 -5.78
CA LYS A 47 12.96 -16.40 -7.02
C LYS A 47 13.30 -17.89 -6.87
N SER A 48 13.70 -18.32 -5.68
CA SER A 48 13.92 -19.73 -5.33
C SER A 48 13.71 -19.95 -3.83
N LYS A 49 13.98 -21.17 -3.34
CA LYS A 49 13.90 -21.50 -1.91
C LYS A 49 14.82 -20.64 -1.04
N LEU A 50 15.97 -20.22 -1.58
CA LEU A 50 17.02 -19.50 -0.84
C LEU A 50 17.29 -18.09 -1.40
N TYR A 51 16.57 -17.68 -2.43
CA TYR A 51 16.81 -16.42 -3.13
C TYR A 51 15.52 -15.64 -3.35
N SER A 52 15.54 -14.38 -2.92
CA SER A 52 14.49 -13.41 -3.14
C SER A 52 15.12 -12.06 -3.48
N VAL A 53 14.33 -11.20 -4.12
CA VAL A 53 14.76 -9.89 -4.62
C VAL A 53 13.72 -8.86 -4.23
N LEU A 54 14.18 -7.72 -3.72
CA LEU A 54 13.38 -6.51 -3.60
C LEU A 54 13.59 -5.67 -4.86
N TYR A 55 12.49 -5.25 -5.46
CA TYR A 55 12.48 -4.27 -6.53
C TYR A 55 11.74 -3.02 -6.06
N PHE A 56 12.28 -1.84 -6.35
CA PHE A 56 11.51 -0.61 -6.25
C PHE A 56 11.86 0.35 -7.38
N THR A 57 10.97 1.31 -7.61
CA THR A 57 11.14 2.42 -8.54
C THR A 57 10.46 3.67 -7.98
N LEU A 58 11.07 4.82 -8.21
CA LEU A 58 10.55 6.16 -7.96
C LEU A 58 10.42 6.91 -9.29
N PRO A 59 9.65 8.02 -9.34
CA PRO A 59 9.59 8.88 -10.52
C PRO A 59 10.94 9.59 -10.74
N GLU A 60 11.23 9.96 -12.00
CA GLU A 60 12.50 10.61 -12.36
C GLU A 60 12.77 11.90 -11.59
N ASN A 61 11.72 12.61 -11.17
CA ASN A 61 11.79 13.86 -10.43
C ASN A 61 11.60 13.69 -8.90
N ALA A 62 11.82 12.49 -8.36
CA ALA A 62 11.72 12.26 -6.92
C ALA A 62 12.67 13.17 -6.13
N THR A 63 12.13 13.87 -5.14
CA THR A 63 12.91 14.76 -4.26
C THR A 63 13.35 13.99 -3.02
N PHE A 64 14.66 14.00 -2.74
CA PHE A 64 15.24 13.40 -1.55
C PHE A 64 15.35 14.44 -0.44
N LYS A 65 14.97 14.06 0.78
CA LYS A 65 14.96 14.95 1.95
C LYS A 65 16.36 15.28 2.46
N ASP A 66 17.31 14.39 2.25
CA ASP A 66 18.68 14.49 2.77
C ASP A 66 19.68 14.19 1.65
N SER A 67 20.52 15.18 1.33
CA SER A 67 21.56 15.06 0.30
C SER A 67 22.78 14.26 0.75
N THR A 68 22.89 13.93 2.03
CA THR A 68 24.00 13.15 2.59
C THR A 68 23.76 11.64 2.52
N LYS A 69 22.53 11.21 2.24
CA LYS A 69 22.16 9.80 2.09
C LYS A 69 22.29 9.34 0.63
N GLU A 70 22.47 8.04 0.44
CA GLU A 70 22.56 7.46 -0.90
C GLU A 70 21.20 7.55 -1.62
N ASN A 71 21.15 8.40 -2.65
CA ASN A 71 19.93 8.71 -3.39
C ASN A 71 19.73 7.73 -4.54
N VAL A 72 19.20 6.55 -4.22
CA VAL A 72 18.87 5.54 -5.22
C VAL A 72 17.39 5.62 -5.59
N SER A 73 17.09 5.89 -6.87
CA SER A 73 15.72 6.04 -7.37
C SER A 73 15.04 4.73 -7.76
N GLY A 74 15.77 3.61 -7.82
CA GLY A 74 15.18 2.32 -8.12
C GLY A 74 16.22 1.25 -8.43
N GLY A 75 15.78 0.00 -8.51
CA GLY A 75 16.64 -1.12 -8.86
C GLY A 75 16.19 -2.44 -8.26
N TYR A 76 17.05 -3.45 -8.42
CA TYR A 76 16.87 -4.80 -7.89
C TYR A 76 17.94 -5.07 -6.82
N PHE A 77 17.51 -5.57 -5.67
CA PHE A 77 18.36 -5.79 -4.51
C PHE A 77 18.16 -7.18 -3.94
N ASP A 78 19.25 -7.90 -3.77
CA ASP A 78 19.23 -9.31 -3.36
C ASP A 78 18.96 -9.48 -1.86
N TYR A 79 18.35 -10.61 -1.50
CA TYR A 79 18.19 -11.05 -0.11
C TYR A 79 17.45 -10.04 0.78
N PRO A 80 16.22 -9.65 0.42
CA PRO A 80 15.40 -8.79 1.24
C PRO A 80 15.09 -9.41 2.59
N LYS A 81 15.01 -8.56 3.61
CA LYS A 81 14.73 -8.92 4.99
C LYS A 81 13.99 -7.79 5.69
N ILE A 82 13.34 -8.14 6.79
CA ILE A 82 12.75 -7.16 7.71
C ILE A 82 13.70 -7.00 8.90
N VAL A 83 13.99 -5.76 9.27
CA VAL A 83 14.77 -5.41 10.45
C VAL A 83 13.93 -4.55 11.40
N SER A 84 14.21 -4.62 12.70
CA SER A 84 13.57 -3.76 13.70
C SER A 84 14.58 -2.74 14.23
N LYS A 85 14.21 -1.46 14.21
CA LYS A 85 15.00 -0.34 14.74
C LYS A 85 14.09 0.62 15.49
N ASN A 86 14.44 0.97 16.72
CA ASN A 86 13.70 1.94 17.53
C ASN A 86 12.18 1.66 17.62
N GLY A 87 11.80 0.38 17.74
CA GLY A 87 10.39 -0.04 17.80
C GLY A 87 9.65 -0.05 16.46
N LYS A 88 10.30 0.33 15.36
CA LYS A 88 9.75 0.32 14.00
C LYS A 88 10.33 -0.83 13.18
N LYS A 89 9.59 -1.27 12.15
CA LYS A 89 10.02 -2.30 11.21
C LYS A 89 10.38 -1.67 9.87
N TYR A 90 11.48 -2.14 9.28
CA TYR A 90 11.97 -1.67 7.99
C TYR A 90 12.21 -2.84 7.04
N LEU A 91 11.76 -2.67 5.79
CA LEU A 91 12.11 -3.52 4.67
C LEU A 91 13.47 -3.06 4.12
N THR A 92 14.42 -3.97 4.01
CA THR A 92 15.74 -3.71 3.44
C THR A 92 16.23 -4.91 2.64
N ALA A 93 17.36 -4.78 1.97
CA ALA A 93 18.02 -5.85 1.23
C ALA A 93 19.53 -5.62 1.19
N LYS A 94 20.28 -6.51 0.54
CA LYS A 94 21.72 -6.33 0.34
C LYS A 94 21.99 -5.00 -0.38
N ASN A 95 22.91 -4.21 0.14
CA ASN A 95 23.30 -2.89 -0.38
C ASN A 95 22.15 -1.86 -0.38
N LEU A 96 21.13 -2.04 0.47
CA LEU A 96 20.18 -0.98 0.80
C LEU A 96 20.35 -0.52 2.24
N PRO A 97 20.17 0.78 2.52
CA PRO A 97 20.02 1.26 3.88
C PRO A 97 18.87 0.52 4.59
N ASP A 98 19.03 0.33 5.89
CA ASP A 98 18.14 -0.45 6.73
C ASP A 98 17.16 0.41 7.55
N ASP A 99 17.12 1.72 7.27
CA ASP A 99 16.22 2.74 7.82
C ASP A 99 15.35 3.41 6.73
N ARG A 100 15.43 2.95 5.47
CA ARG A 100 14.76 3.60 4.33
C ARG A 100 13.27 3.25 4.22
N PHE A 101 12.93 1.98 4.03
CA PHE A 101 11.53 1.60 3.78
C PHE A 101 10.85 1.16 5.07
N GLU A 102 10.17 2.08 5.74
CA GLU A 102 9.40 1.80 6.96
C GLU A 102 8.13 1.02 6.62
N ILE A 103 7.90 -0.12 7.25
CA ILE A 103 6.64 -0.86 7.17
C ILE A 103 5.70 -0.23 8.20
N VAL A 104 4.84 0.68 7.73
CA VAL A 104 3.92 1.45 8.58
C VAL A 104 2.71 0.59 8.96
N SER A 105 2.23 -0.23 8.03
CA SER A 105 1.15 -1.20 8.25
C SER A 105 1.31 -2.40 7.31
N GLU A 106 0.42 -3.39 7.42
CA GLU A 106 0.37 -4.52 6.49
C GLU A 106 0.14 -4.13 5.01
N ASN A 107 -0.37 -2.91 4.78
CA ASN A 107 -0.78 -2.40 3.48
C ASN A 107 0.01 -1.16 3.06
N MET A 108 0.97 -0.68 3.86
CA MET A 108 1.67 0.59 3.60
C MET A 108 3.16 0.49 3.94
N ILE A 109 3.98 0.88 2.98
CA ILE A 109 5.43 1.04 3.12
C ILE A 109 5.79 2.50 2.80
N LEU A 110 6.50 3.18 3.69
CA LEU A 110 6.97 4.55 3.52
C LEU A 110 8.45 4.56 3.14
N ASP A 111 8.82 5.21 2.04
CA ASP A 111 10.21 5.61 1.78
C ASP A 111 10.55 6.83 2.64
N THR A 112 11.24 6.64 3.76
CA THR A 112 11.57 7.73 4.69
C THR A 112 12.48 8.79 4.07
N TYR A 113 13.20 8.45 2.99
CA TYR A 113 14.17 9.34 2.35
C TYR A 113 13.50 10.33 1.41
N THR A 114 12.35 9.98 0.84
CA THR A 114 11.64 10.79 -0.16
C THR A 114 10.25 11.20 0.31
N GLY A 115 9.66 10.44 1.24
CA GLY A 115 8.28 10.59 1.69
C GLY A 115 7.25 9.86 0.83
N TYR A 116 7.67 9.08 -0.17
CA TYR A 116 6.74 8.30 -0.98
C TYR A 116 6.08 7.20 -0.15
N GLU A 117 4.76 7.10 -0.28
CA GLU A 117 3.96 6.03 0.30
C GLU A 117 3.65 5.00 -0.79
N PHE A 118 3.98 3.75 -0.52
CA PHE A 118 3.63 2.61 -1.37
C PHE A 118 2.57 1.79 -0.67
N SER A 119 1.41 1.65 -1.31
CA SER A 119 0.29 0.93 -0.71
C SER A 119 0.03 -0.39 -1.45
N TYR A 120 -0.24 -1.48 -0.73
CA TYR A 120 -0.50 -2.82 -1.30
C TYR A 120 -1.94 -3.00 -1.73
N TYR A 121 -2.17 -3.37 -2.99
CA TYR A 121 -3.50 -3.62 -3.57
C TYR A 121 -3.68 -5.13 -3.77
N ALA A 122 -4.54 -5.77 -2.98
CA ALA A 122 -4.95 -7.13 -3.25
C ALA A 122 -5.98 -7.12 -4.39
N LYS A 123 -5.73 -7.89 -5.47
CA LYS A 123 -6.73 -8.20 -6.51
C LYS A 123 -7.81 -9.16 -5.99
N THR A 124 -8.28 -8.99 -4.76
CA THR A 124 -9.41 -9.75 -4.25
C THR A 124 -10.65 -8.90 -4.48
N PRO A 125 -11.71 -9.43 -5.12
CA PRO A 125 -12.98 -8.71 -5.24
C PRO A 125 -13.44 -8.33 -3.84
N ASP A 126 -13.35 -7.05 -3.52
CA ASP A 126 -13.89 -6.53 -2.29
C ASP A 126 -15.41 -6.57 -2.41
N LYS A 127 -16.06 -7.49 -1.68
CA LYS A 127 -17.51 -7.62 -1.73
C LYS A 127 -18.22 -6.34 -1.28
N GLU A 128 -17.57 -5.51 -0.46
CA GLU A 128 -18.13 -4.20 -0.14
C GLU A 128 -18.06 -3.23 -1.32
N MET A 129 -17.12 -3.37 -2.26
CA MET A 129 -17.06 -2.51 -3.45
C MET A 129 -18.27 -2.70 -4.38
N GLU A 130 -18.94 -3.85 -4.33
CA GLU A 130 -20.08 -4.14 -5.22
C GLU A 130 -21.22 -3.13 -5.08
N LYS A 131 -21.43 -2.54 -3.90
CA LYS A 131 -22.48 -1.51 -3.70
C LYS A 131 -22.12 -0.13 -4.25
N PHE A 132 -20.85 0.08 -4.60
CA PHE A 132 -20.34 1.33 -5.13
C PHE A 132 -20.21 1.33 -6.65
N TYR A 133 -20.10 0.15 -7.29
CA TYR A 133 -19.98 0.07 -8.74
C TYR A 133 -21.24 0.60 -9.45
N GLY A 134 -21.02 1.42 -10.47
CA GLY A 134 -22.06 2.09 -11.25
C GLY A 134 -22.60 3.36 -10.62
N ASN A 135 -22.16 3.72 -9.40
CA ASN A 135 -22.54 4.97 -8.77
C ASN A 135 -21.72 6.14 -9.34
N VAL A 136 -22.41 7.26 -9.50
CA VAL A 136 -21.82 8.57 -9.78
C VAL A 136 -22.12 9.47 -8.59
N TYR A 137 -21.10 10.08 -8.02
CA TYR A 137 -21.22 11.08 -6.96
C TYR A 137 -20.86 12.44 -7.56
N GLU A 138 -21.72 13.44 -7.40
CA GLU A 138 -21.51 14.79 -7.94
C GLU A 138 -21.39 15.80 -6.81
N GLY A 139 -20.50 16.77 -6.98
CA GLY A 139 -20.39 17.89 -6.07
C GLY A 139 -21.36 19.01 -6.43
N SER A 140 -21.74 19.82 -5.44
CA SER A 140 -22.74 20.90 -5.63
C SER A 140 -22.32 21.98 -6.63
N LYS A 141 -21.02 22.10 -6.90
CA LYS A 141 -20.43 23.05 -7.85
C LYS A 141 -19.83 22.38 -9.10
N GLY A 142 -20.19 21.11 -9.35
CA GLY A 142 -19.56 20.29 -10.38
C GLY A 142 -18.53 19.31 -9.80
N GLY A 143 -17.71 18.74 -10.67
CA GLY A 143 -16.84 17.61 -10.35
C GLY A 143 -17.61 16.32 -10.08
N HIS A 144 -16.93 15.18 -10.17
CA HIS A 144 -17.55 13.89 -9.98
C HIS A 144 -16.59 12.83 -9.46
N ILE A 145 -17.16 11.80 -8.83
CA ILE A 145 -16.52 10.50 -8.61
C ILE A 145 -17.40 9.44 -9.25
N GLU A 146 -16.88 8.70 -10.20
CA GLU A 146 -17.54 7.56 -10.83
C GLU A 146 -16.73 6.30 -10.54
N ILE A 147 -17.41 5.24 -10.08
CA ILE A 147 -16.77 3.97 -9.75
C ILE A 147 -17.29 2.93 -10.72
N VAL A 148 -16.48 2.52 -11.68
CA VAL A 148 -16.93 1.70 -12.82
C VAL A 148 -16.33 0.32 -12.74
N LYS A 149 -17.19 -0.70 -12.83
CA LYS A 149 -16.77 -2.07 -13.14
C LYS A 149 -16.89 -2.28 -14.65
N LYS A 150 -15.76 -2.36 -15.35
CA LYS A 150 -15.70 -2.52 -16.81
C LYS A 150 -15.80 -3.99 -17.20
N THR A 151 -15.12 -4.87 -16.46
CA THR A 151 -15.17 -6.33 -16.61
C THR A 151 -15.19 -6.99 -15.22
N GLU A 152 -15.19 -8.33 -15.15
CA GLU A 152 -15.06 -9.03 -13.86
C GLU A 152 -13.72 -8.76 -13.17
N ASP A 153 -12.65 -8.55 -13.94
CA ASP A 153 -11.27 -8.39 -13.48
C ASP A 153 -10.72 -6.97 -13.61
N TYR A 154 -11.53 -6.03 -14.12
CA TYR A 154 -11.15 -4.64 -14.32
C TYR A 154 -12.23 -3.68 -13.84
N SER A 155 -11.83 -2.81 -12.91
CA SER A 155 -12.63 -1.69 -12.42
C SER A 155 -11.74 -0.48 -12.18
N LEU A 156 -12.35 0.70 -12.14
CA LEU A 156 -11.66 1.98 -11.99
C LEU A 156 -12.48 2.98 -11.19
N ILE A 157 -11.80 3.99 -10.65
CA ILE A 157 -12.38 5.24 -10.16
C ILE A 157 -12.01 6.33 -11.16
N SER A 158 -13.00 7.03 -11.71
CA SER A 158 -12.84 8.34 -12.33
C SER A 158 -13.13 9.40 -11.27
N PHE A 159 -12.20 10.33 -11.07
CA PHE A 159 -12.34 11.40 -10.08
C PHE A 159 -12.00 12.73 -10.75
N GLU A 160 -12.79 13.75 -10.47
CA GLU A 160 -12.57 15.11 -10.94
C GLU A 160 -13.15 16.13 -9.95
N LEU A 161 -12.36 17.13 -9.58
CA LEU A 161 -12.80 18.31 -8.86
C LEU A 161 -13.40 19.35 -9.83
N PRO A 162 -14.34 20.20 -9.38
CA PRO A 162 -14.85 21.32 -10.17
C PRO A 162 -13.76 22.16 -10.84
N GLU A 163 -13.93 22.44 -12.13
CA GLU A 163 -13.10 23.42 -12.82
C GLU A 163 -13.38 24.84 -12.32
N GLY A 164 -12.35 25.68 -12.28
CA GLY A 164 -12.47 27.10 -11.93
C GLY A 164 -12.70 27.41 -10.45
N GLU A 165 -12.76 26.41 -9.57
CA GLU A 165 -12.81 26.60 -8.12
C GLU A 165 -11.39 26.68 -7.51
N ASP A 166 -11.17 27.68 -6.66
CA ASP A 166 -9.92 27.85 -5.91
C ASP A 166 -9.92 26.98 -4.65
N PHE A 167 -9.48 25.72 -4.79
CA PHE A 167 -9.34 24.80 -3.67
C PHE A 167 -8.14 25.14 -2.79
N LYS A 168 -8.39 25.23 -1.48
CA LYS A 168 -7.33 25.19 -0.47
C LYS A 168 -6.98 23.73 -0.15
N PHE A 169 -5.93 23.23 -0.78
CA PHE A 169 -5.38 21.91 -0.48
C PHE A 169 -4.72 21.92 0.91
N LYS A 170 -5.06 20.92 1.72
CA LYS A 170 -4.48 20.67 3.04
C LYS A 170 -3.15 19.92 2.88
N GLY A 171 -2.08 20.52 3.39
CA GLY A 171 -0.74 19.94 3.42
C GLY A 171 0.08 20.17 2.14
N ASP A 172 1.36 19.82 2.22
CA ASP A 172 2.30 19.87 1.10
C ASP A 172 2.16 18.62 0.22
N GLY A 173 2.29 18.75 -1.11
CA GLY A 173 2.20 17.61 -2.04
C GLY A 173 1.71 17.99 -3.43
N ILE A 174 1.52 16.96 -4.28
CA ILE A 174 1.01 17.12 -5.65
C ILE A 174 -0.48 17.46 -5.58
N LYS A 175 -0.87 18.57 -6.21
CA LYS A 175 -2.27 18.98 -6.32
C LYS A 175 -2.93 18.26 -7.48
N ILE A 176 -3.67 17.20 -7.16
CA ILE A 176 -4.39 16.39 -8.13
C ILE A 176 -5.82 16.91 -8.25
N MET A 177 -6.15 17.42 -9.42
CA MET A 177 -7.51 17.91 -9.76
C MET A 177 -8.43 16.79 -10.23
N GLY A 178 -7.88 15.71 -10.77
CA GLY A 178 -8.64 14.57 -11.26
C GLY A 178 -7.75 13.51 -11.88
N GLY A 179 -8.35 12.37 -12.23
CA GLY A 179 -7.68 11.25 -12.86
C GLY A 179 -8.54 9.99 -12.92
N VAL A 180 -8.01 8.97 -13.60
CA VAL A 180 -8.56 7.62 -13.63
C VAL A 180 -7.60 6.70 -12.90
N TYR A 181 -8.13 5.92 -11.96
CA TYR A 181 -7.34 5.06 -11.06
C TYR A 181 -7.89 3.65 -11.10
N ASP A 182 -7.03 2.70 -11.40
CA ASP A 182 -7.42 1.30 -11.58
C ASP A 182 -7.55 0.56 -10.25
N ASN A 183 -8.28 -0.57 -10.25
CA ASN A 183 -8.35 -1.52 -9.16
C ASN A 183 -8.82 -0.93 -7.82
N PRO A 184 -10.01 -0.30 -7.77
CA PRO A 184 -10.56 0.22 -6.54
C PRO A 184 -10.86 -0.84 -5.48
N SER A 185 -10.70 -0.43 -4.23
CA SER A 185 -10.98 -1.21 -3.02
C SER A 185 -11.37 -0.28 -1.87
N ILE A 186 -11.89 -0.85 -0.79
CA ILE A 186 -12.15 -0.12 0.45
C ILE A 186 -11.11 -0.51 1.48
N ILE A 187 -10.53 0.50 2.13
CA ILE A 187 -9.68 0.30 3.31
C ILE A 187 -10.28 0.99 4.53
N THR A 188 -10.11 0.38 5.69
CA THR A 188 -10.45 1.00 6.99
C THR A 188 -9.17 1.41 7.69
N ILE A 189 -9.07 2.68 8.09
CA ILE A 189 -7.94 3.22 8.84
C ILE A 189 -8.50 3.92 10.08
N GLY A 190 -8.27 3.33 11.25
CA GLY A 190 -8.93 3.77 12.47
C GLY A 190 -10.43 3.48 12.42
N ASP A 191 -11.25 4.50 12.65
CA ASP A 191 -12.72 4.47 12.61
C ASP A 191 -13.29 4.89 11.24
N LYS A 192 -12.43 5.24 10.27
CA LYS A 192 -12.82 5.78 8.97
C LYS A 192 -12.55 4.81 7.84
N ARG A 193 -13.36 4.94 6.79
CA ARG A 193 -13.28 4.15 5.56
C ARG A 193 -12.90 5.03 4.38
N TYR A 194 -12.11 4.48 3.46
CA TYR A 194 -11.61 5.21 2.30
C TYR A 194 -11.78 4.38 1.03
N LEU A 195 -12.16 5.04 -0.06
CA LEU A 195 -11.95 4.52 -1.40
C LEU A 195 -10.48 4.67 -1.75
N ARG A 196 -9.90 3.59 -2.23
CA ARG A 196 -8.52 3.50 -2.62
C ARG A 196 -8.41 2.84 -3.98
N ALA A 197 -7.46 3.27 -4.80
CA ALA A 197 -7.18 2.71 -6.13
C ALA A 197 -5.70 2.91 -6.48
N ASP A 198 -5.19 2.20 -7.48
CA ASP A 198 -3.79 2.27 -7.91
C ASP A 198 -3.40 3.72 -8.22
N ASN A 199 -2.31 4.19 -7.61
CA ASN A 199 -1.80 5.57 -7.74
C ASN A 199 -2.75 6.66 -7.19
N LEU A 200 -3.80 6.32 -6.44
CA LEU A 200 -4.57 7.27 -5.66
C LEU A 200 -4.02 7.33 -4.23
N GLU A 201 -3.87 8.53 -3.67
CA GLU A 201 -3.46 8.67 -2.26
C GLU A 201 -4.46 7.97 -1.32
N GLU A 202 -3.96 7.14 -0.41
CA GLU A 202 -4.76 6.17 0.36
C GLU A 202 -5.85 6.80 1.24
N LYS A 203 -5.66 8.03 1.70
CA LYS A 203 -6.62 8.76 2.55
C LYS A 203 -7.37 9.87 1.80
N ARG A 204 -7.32 9.91 0.46
CA ARG A 204 -7.90 11.00 -0.34
C ARG A 204 -9.42 11.02 -0.29
N LEU A 205 -10.06 9.88 -0.58
CA LEU A 205 -11.51 9.79 -0.76
C LEU A 205 -12.12 9.05 0.44
N GLU A 206 -12.57 9.79 1.44
CA GLU A 206 -13.24 9.24 2.63
C GLU A 206 -14.69 8.89 2.31
N ILE A 207 -15.11 7.68 2.67
CA ILE A 207 -16.51 7.26 2.61
C ILE A 207 -17.17 7.71 3.91
N VAL A 208 -17.81 8.88 3.88
CA VAL A 208 -18.55 9.42 5.04
C VAL A 208 -19.78 8.55 5.31
N ASN A 209 -20.48 8.18 4.26
CA ASN A 209 -21.53 7.16 4.22
C ASN A 209 -21.72 6.67 2.77
N ASP A 210 -22.64 5.73 2.55
CA ASP A 210 -22.87 5.14 1.23
C ASP A 210 -23.29 6.15 0.15
N ASN A 211 -23.77 7.33 0.55
CA ASN A 211 -24.23 8.41 -0.34
C ASN A 211 -23.28 9.61 -0.41
N VAL A 212 -22.19 9.64 0.37
CA VAL A 212 -21.31 10.81 0.45
C VAL A 212 -19.85 10.40 0.48
N ILE A 213 -19.07 10.89 -0.48
CA ILE A 213 -17.62 10.78 -0.51
C ILE A 213 -17.01 12.16 -0.28
N LEU A 214 -16.07 12.24 0.66
CA LEU A 214 -15.34 13.46 0.99
C LEU A 214 -13.92 13.38 0.42
N ASP A 215 -13.53 14.38 -0.36
CA ASP A 215 -12.12 14.61 -0.64
C ASP A 215 -11.44 15.27 0.57
N THR A 216 -10.61 14.51 1.29
CA THR A 216 -9.99 14.96 2.54
C THR A 216 -8.98 16.09 2.37
N LYS A 217 -8.30 16.24 1.21
CA LYS A 217 -7.33 17.35 1.06
C LYS A 217 -8.00 18.66 0.75
N THR A 218 -9.15 18.69 0.09
CA THR A 218 -9.85 19.96 -0.20
C THR A 218 -11.01 20.22 0.75
N GLY A 219 -11.55 19.17 1.39
CA GLY A 219 -12.79 19.23 2.15
C GLY A 219 -14.04 19.22 1.28
N TYR A 220 -13.92 18.97 -0.03
CA TYR A 220 -15.05 18.98 -0.96
C TYR A 220 -15.84 17.68 -0.91
N GLU A 221 -17.16 17.78 -0.85
CA GLU A 221 -18.07 16.63 -0.75
C GLU A 221 -18.76 16.33 -2.08
N PHE A 222 -18.86 15.04 -2.39
CA PHE A 222 -19.57 14.50 -3.54
C PHE A 222 -20.74 13.66 -3.04
N GLY A 223 -21.96 14.06 -3.41
CA GLY A 223 -23.19 13.35 -3.06
C GLY A 223 -23.62 12.39 -4.15
N LEU A 224 -24.17 11.23 -3.79
CA LEU A 224 -24.67 10.24 -4.73
C LEU A 224 -25.73 10.87 -5.63
N LYS A 225 -25.47 10.85 -6.93
CA LYS A 225 -26.43 11.28 -7.94
C LYS A 225 -27.54 10.22 -8.00
N ASN A 226 -28.75 10.61 -7.63
CA ASN A 226 -29.93 9.78 -7.85
C ASN A 226 -30.17 9.64 -9.36
N LEU A 227 -29.56 8.64 -9.97
CA LEU A 227 -29.94 8.19 -11.29
C LEU A 227 -31.30 7.51 -11.14
N SER A 228 -32.37 8.20 -11.54
CA SER A 228 -33.66 7.55 -11.72
C SER A 228 -33.42 6.37 -12.66
N LYS A 229 -33.52 5.13 -12.17
CA LYS A 229 -33.51 3.94 -13.01
C LYS A 229 -34.65 4.12 -14.02
N LYS A 230 -34.31 4.47 -15.26
CA LYS A 230 -35.24 4.42 -16.40
C LYS A 230 -35.39 2.98 -16.84
#